data_AF-A0A4Y9XK78-F1
#
_entry.id   AF-A0A4Y9XK78-F1
#
_cell.length_a   1.000
_cell.length_b   1.000
_cell.length_c   1.000
_cell.angle_alpha   90.00
_cell.angle_beta   90.00
_cell.angle_gamma   90.00
#
_symmetry.space_group_name_H-M   'P 1'
#
loop_
_entity.id
_entity.type
_entity.pdbx_description
1 polymer ?
#
loop_
_entity_poly.entity_id
_entity_poly.type
_entity_poly.pdbx_seq_one_letter_code
_entity_poly.pdbx_strand_id
1 'polypeptide(L)'
;MKKRKAGQQHYRKVHRRLVEDLGLRRMDNDVRMANLRAIAYEICLPRLCVPYPDHRHWVYETPEVEALWRPHIEAGPLPDKRMKRLPMLAEDISQLAHIVPKDKSAIIYDSATGQIAVAVIRNFCGDQQVVDWAGDVVGLNASLRRNVRKGDPGTLVCIGYTAGSRSSPCFVWTRNTLSKKHPPEYLKSLECRTASVCSLSFNMMCGRLPDAITQDFEDFLAEHKFCRMDGNGEMAKKGSTRGTYCVEKAGEFVEFHNAELAPPAAFMGANYARAMHSEHQPHRYAYSWTTNRNLNDDEGGNFYVASYGVKVCMAPNTFIAWCPRDVHGTSLMKRDPGRPDPPFAQWGLSVATSSRLPGIWKKYRDGIISAEQAAKEWEATLEDDIIDNDK
;
A
#
# COMPACT_ATOMS: atom_id res chain seq x y z
N MET A 1 17.53 37.82 17.51
CA MET A 1 17.20 37.90 16.06
C MET A 1 18.11 37.08 15.13
N LYS A 2 19.45 37.16 15.23
CA LYS A 2 20.37 36.39 14.36
C LYS A 2 20.21 34.85 14.45
N LYS A 3 20.11 34.29 15.67
CA LYS A 3 19.86 32.83 15.88
C LYS A 3 18.54 32.34 15.25
N ARG A 4 17.47 33.13 15.34
CA ARG A 4 16.16 32.83 14.72
C ARG A 4 16.20 32.85 13.19
N LYS A 5 16.96 33.77 12.59
CA LYS A 5 17.19 33.81 11.14
C LYS A 5 18.04 32.62 10.65
N ALA A 6 19.07 32.24 11.40
CA ALA A 6 19.91 31.08 11.08
C ALA A 6 19.14 29.75 11.14
N GLY A 7 18.32 29.54 12.17
CA GLY A 7 17.45 28.35 12.28
C GLY A 7 16.44 28.25 11.13
N GLN A 8 15.83 29.37 10.74
CA GLN A 8 14.89 29.41 9.61
C GLN A 8 15.56 29.13 8.26
N GLN A 9 16.79 29.61 8.05
CA GLN A 9 17.57 29.29 6.86
C GLN A 9 17.98 27.81 6.81
N HIS A 10 18.40 27.25 7.94
CA HIS A 10 18.72 25.83 8.06
C HIS A 10 17.50 24.96 7.70
N TYR A 11 16.34 25.21 8.33
CA TYR A 11 15.10 24.50 8.05
C TYR A 11 14.71 24.56 6.57
N ARG A 12 14.78 25.74 5.94
CA ARG A 12 14.50 25.89 4.49
C ARG A 12 15.45 25.08 3.61
N LYS A 13 16.72 24.96 4.00
CA LYS A 13 17.72 24.15 3.29
C LYS A 13 17.42 22.65 3.43
N VAL A 14 17.11 22.19 4.64
CA VAL A 14 16.73 20.80 4.92
C VAL A 14 15.47 20.43 4.15
N HIS A 15 14.41 21.25 4.23
CA HIS A 15 13.16 21.03 3.50
C HIS A 15 13.39 21.01 1.99
N ARG A 16 14.17 21.94 1.42
CA ARG A 16 14.46 21.96 -0.03
C ARG A 16 15.17 20.70 -0.49
N ARG A 17 16.20 20.29 0.26
CA ARG A 17 16.95 19.07 -0.02
C ARG A 17 16.04 17.84 0.05
N LEU A 18 15.18 17.76 1.06
CA LEU A 18 14.22 16.67 1.19
C LEU A 18 13.23 16.63 0.01
N VAL A 19 12.73 17.78 -0.45
CA VAL A 19 11.88 17.86 -1.65
C VAL A 19 12.59 17.30 -2.90
N GLU A 20 13.89 17.57 -3.04
CA GLU A 20 14.71 17.09 -4.16
C GLU A 20 15.00 15.58 -4.03
N ASP A 21 15.54 15.14 -2.90
CA ASP A 21 15.89 13.74 -2.61
C ASP A 21 14.67 12.81 -2.72
N LEU A 22 13.50 13.31 -2.29
CA LEU A 22 12.24 12.55 -2.35
C LEU A 22 11.50 12.72 -3.69
N GLY A 23 11.93 13.62 -4.58
CA GLY A 23 11.30 13.80 -5.89
C GLY A 23 9.84 14.28 -5.78
N LEU A 24 9.55 15.20 -4.84
CA LEU A 24 8.19 15.67 -4.55
C LEU A 24 7.71 16.78 -5.49
N ARG A 25 8.58 17.29 -6.38
CA ARG A 25 8.20 18.32 -7.34
C ARG A 25 7.37 17.68 -8.45
N ARG A 26 6.15 18.18 -8.66
CA ARG A 26 5.35 17.85 -9.84
C ARG A 26 5.96 18.52 -11.07
N MET A 27 6.76 17.75 -11.81
CA MET A 27 7.37 18.17 -13.05
C MET A 27 6.40 17.95 -14.22
N ASP A 28 6.67 18.59 -15.35
CA ASP A 28 5.94 18.34 -16.59
C ASP A 28 5.96 16.85 -16.95
N ASN A 29 4.89 16.37 -17.59
CA ASN A 29 4.72 14.95 -17.90
C ASN A 29 5.91 14.36 -18.68
N ASP A 30 6.40 15.10 -19.69
CA ASP A 30 7.52 14.65 -20.52
C ASP A 30 8.81 14.52 -19.72
N VAL A 31 9.02 15.41 -18.74
CA VAL A 31 10.17 15.34 -17.82
C VAL A 31 10.04 14.15 -16.88
N ARG A 32 8.84 13.89 -16.32
CA ARG A 32 8.59 12.70 -15.49
C ARG A 32 8.82 11.41 -16.28
N MET A 33 8.34 11.34 -17.52
CA MET A 33 8.55 10.21 -18.39
C MET A 33 10.04 10.00 -18.74
N ALA A 34 10.75 11.07 -19.07
CA ALA A 34 12.19 11.01 -19.35
C ALA A 34 13.00 10.55 -18.13
N ASN A 35 12.68 11.06 -16.93
CA ASN A 35 13.33 10.65 -15.69
C ASN A 35 13.06 9.18 -15.37
N LEU A 36 11.84 8.70 -15.59
CA LEU A 36 11.50 7.29 -15.39
C LEU A 36 12.31 6.39 -16.33
N ARG A 37 12.39 6.75 -17.62
CA ARG A 37 13.21 6.04 -18.62
C ARG A 37 14.71 6.07 -18.32
N ALA A 38 15.20 7.13 -17.68
CA ALA A 38 16.60 7.23 -17.32
C ALA A 38 17.02 6.23 -16.22
N ILE A 39 16.06 5.76 -15.40
CA ILE A 39 16.34 4.83 -14.30
C ILE A 39 15.82 3.42 -14.52
N ALA A 40 14.92 3.22 -15.49
CA ALA A 40 14.24 1.96 -15.76
C ALA A 40 14.51 1.48 -17.17
N TYR A 41 14.78 0.17 -17.33
CA TYR A 41 14.80 -0.43 -18.66
C TYR A 41 13.36 -0.66 -19.14
N GLU A 42 13.18 -0.61 -20.45
CA GLU A 42 11.86 -0.79 -21.09
C GLU A 42 11.78 -2.19 -21.73
N ILE A 43 10.62 -2.82 -21.62
CA ILE A 43 10.32 -4.07 -22.29
C ILE A 43 8.87 -4.08 -22.77
N CYS A 44 8.63 -4.63 -23.96
CA CYS A 44 7.29 -4.85 -24.49
C CYS A 44 6.96 -6.34 -24.40
N LEU A 45 5.89 -6.70 -23.70
CA LEU A 45 5.45 -8.08 -23.54
C LEU A 45 4.01 -8.24 -24.04
N PRO A 46 3.69 -9.33 -24.75
CA PRO A 46 2.30 -9.66 -25.03
C PRO A 46 1.61 -10.13 -23.74
N ARG A 47 0.32 -9.85 -23.64
CA ARG A 47 -0.53 -10.51 -22.65
C ARG A 47 -0.58 -12.01 -22.96
N LEU A 48 -0.40 -12.86 -21.95
CA LEU A 48 -0.51 -14.30 -22.08
C LEU A 48 -1.97 -14.72 -22.28
N CYS A 49 -2.20 -15.72 -23.15
CA CYS A 49 -3.51 -16.34 -23.31
C CYS A 49 -3.98 -17.03 -22.02
N VAL A 50 -3.04 -17.68 -21.33
CA VAL A 50 -3.24 -18.28 -20.00
C VAL A 50 -2.26 -17.61 -19.05
N PRO A 51 -2.72 -16.99 -17.95
CA PRO A 51 -1.84 -16.30 -17.02
C PRO A 51 -0.92 -17.31 -16.33
N TYR A 52 0.34 -16.91 -16.13
CA TYR A 52 1.30 -17.70 -15.35
C TYR A 52 2.02 -16.79 -14.32
N PRO A 53 2.00 -17.13 -13.01
CA PRO A 53 1.35 -18.29 -12.41
C PRO A 53 -0.18 -18.34 -12.53
N ASP A 54 -0.76 -19.53 -12.48
CA ASP A 54 -2.18 -19.77 -12.72
C ASP A 54 -3.10 -18.98 -11.79
N HIS A 55 -4.19 -18.45 -12.35
CA HIS A 55 -5.24 -17.80 -11.58
C HIS A 55 -5.77 -18.73 -10.47
N ARG A 56 -6.02 -18.17 -9.28
CA ARG A 56 -6.49 -18.86 -8.07
C ARG A 56 -5.54 -19.92 -7.50
N HIS A 57 -4.23 -19.73 -7.66
CA HIS A 57 -3.22 -20.56 -7.00
C HIS A 57 -2.40 -19.75 -5.98
N TRP A 58 -2.04 -20.41 -4.88
CA TRP A 58 -0.98 -19.95 -3.98
C TRP A 58 0.38 -20.34 -4.56
N VAL A 59 1.22 -19.36 -4.85
CA VAL A 59 2.54 -19.61 -5.47
C VAL A 59 3.60 -19.74 -4.40
N TYR A 60 4.53 -20.67 -4.59
CA TYR A 60 5.73 -20.83 -3.78
C TYR A 60 6.94 -21.12 -4.68
N GLU A 61 8.11 -20.62 -4.29
CA GLU A 61 9.34 -20.72 -5.07
C GLU A 61 10.19 -21.96 -4.71
N THR A 62 10.04 -22.50 -3.50
CA THR A 62 10.91 -23.57 -2.99
C THR A 62 10.15 -24.66 -2.23
N PRO A 63 10.66 -25.91 -2.20
CA PRO A 63 10.09 -27.00 -1.40
C PRO A 63 10.00 -26.68 0.10
N GLU A 64 10.90 -25.84 0.62
CA GLU A 64 10.86 -25.40 2.02
C GLU A 64 9.63 -24.53 2.30
N VAL A 65 9.30 -23.61 1.39
CA VAL A 65 8.07 -22.79 1.50
C VAL A 65 6.84 -23.68 1.36
N GLU A 66 6.87 -24.65 0.43
CA GLU A 66 5.79 -25.61 0.24
C GLU A 66 5.49 -26.40 1.52
N ALA A 67 6.51 -27.04 2.10
CA ALA A 67 6.38 -27.87 3.30
C ALA A 67 5.82 -27.08 4.48
N LEU A 68 6.18 -25.80 4.58
CA LEU A 68 5.74 -24.89 5.62
C LEU A 68 4.26 -24.51 5.50
N TRP A 69 3.79 -24.23 4.28
CA TRP A 69 2.44 -23.74 4.04
C TRP A 69 1.41 -24.82 3.76
N ARG A 70 1.82 -25.96 3.18
CA ARG A 70 0.90 -27.03 2.76
C ARG A 70 -0.07 -27.46 3.87
N PRO A 71 0.36 -27.74 5.11
CA PRO A 71 -0.58 -28.12 6.18
C PRO A 71 -1.62 -27.03 6.47
N HIS A 72 -1.21 -25.75 6.42
CA HIS A 72 -2.09 -24.62 6.68
C HIS A 72 -3.09 -24.40 5.54
N ILE A 73 -2.63 -24.45 4.29
CA ILE A 73 -3.48 -24.23 3.11
C ILE A 73 -4.47 -25.38 2.89
N GLU A 74 -4.03 -26.63 3.05
CA GLU A 74 -4.85 -27.82 2.78
C GLU A 74 -5.77 -28.22 3.93
N ALA A 75 -5.31 -28.07 5.18
CA ALA A 75 -6.03 -28.58 6.35
C ALA A 75 -6.29 -27.51 7.43
N GLY A 76 -5.56 -26.39 7.43
CA GLY A 76 -5.68 -25.33 8.42
C GLY A 76 -7.08 -24.69 8.48
N PRO A 77 -7.46 -24.09 9.62
CA PRO A 77 -8.80 -23.54 9.81
C PRO A 77 -9.08 -22.41 8.81
N LEU A 78 -10.27 -22.42 8.21
CA LEU A 78 -10.73 -21.34 7.35
C LEU A 78 -11.48 -20.29 8.18
N PRO A 79 -11.26 -18.98 7.95
CA PRO A 79 -11.99 -17.91 8.64
C PRO A 79 -13.48 -17.90 8.28
N ASP A 80 -13.83 -18.40 7.08
CA ASP A 80 -15.20 -18.63 6.64
C ASP A 80 -15.28 -20.03 6.03
N LYS A 81 -16.05 -20.92 6.64
CA LYS A 81 -16.21 -22.32 6.22
C LYS A 81 -16.79 -22.47 4.81
N ARG A 82 -17.37 -21.41 4.23
CA ARG A 82 -17.89 -21.37 2.86
C ARG A 82 -16.79 -21.10 1.82
N MET A 83 -15.60 -20.65 2.24
CA MET A 83 -14.49 -20.44 1.34
C MET A 83 -13.97 -21.77 0.79
N LYS A 84 -13.67 -21.79 -0.50
CA LYS A 84 -12.99 -22.91 -1.14
C LYS A 84 -11.49 -22.76 -0.94
N ARG A 85 -10.83 -23.84 -0.54
CA ARG A 85 -9.36 -23.91 -0.54
C ARG A 85 -8.84 -23.72 -1.96
N LEU A 86 -7.72 -23.02 -2.07
CA LEU A 86 -7.03 -22.81 -3.33
C LEU A 86 -5.82 -23.75 -3.39
N PRO A 87 -5.54 -24.35 -4.56
CA PRO A 87 -4.35 -25.16 -4.76
C PRO A 87 -3.07 -24.33 -4.59
N MET A 88 -1.98 -25.02 -4.28
CA MET A 88 -0.63 -24.46 -4.31
C MET A 88 0.05 -24.81 -5.64
N LEU A 89 0.91 -23.93 -6.15
CA LEU A 89 1.66 -24.09 -7.39
C LEU A 89 3.14 -23.76 -7.17
N ALA A 90 4.01 -24.71 -7.50
CA ALA A 90 5.45 -24.50 -7.54
C ALA A 90 5.80 -23.59 -8.73
N GLU A 91 6.61 -22.56 -8.48
CA GLU A 91 7.13 -21.73 -9.56
C GLU A 91 8.00 -22.57 -10.51
N ASP A 92 7.73 -22.40 -11.80
CA ASP A 92 8.51 -22.86 -12.92
C ASP A 92 8.99 -21.62 -13.68
N ILE A 93 10.26 -21.29 -13.45
CA ILE A 93 10.91 -20.12 -14.03
C ILE A 93 10.85 -20.14 -15.57
N SER A 94 10.80 -21.31 -16.21
CA SER A 94 10.76 -21.42 -17.67
C SER A 94 9.45 -20.93 -18.29
N GLN A 95 8.38 -20.80 -17.49
CA GLN A 95 7.09 -20.28 -17.92
C GLN A 95 6.95 -18.76 -17.68
N LEU A 96 7.89 -18.13 -16.97
CA LEU A 96 7.94 -16.68 -16.82
C LEU A 96 8.45 -16.03 -18.11
N ALA A 97 7.74 -15.02 -18.60
CA ALA A 97 8.19 -14.22 -19.74
C ALA A 97 9.29 -13.24 -19.34
N HIS A 98 9.27 -12.74 -18.09
CA HIS A 98 10.28 -11.81 -17.60
C HIS A 98 10.39 -11.82 -16.08
N ILE A 99 11.62 -11.68 -15.58
CA ILE A 99 11.92 -11.48 -14.16
C ILE A 99 12.55 -10.11 -13.98
N VAL A 100 11.92 -9.23 -13.19
CA VAL A 100 12.47 -7.93 -12.82
C VAL A 100 13.42 -8.11 -11.63
N PRO A 101 14.75 -7.93 -11.79
CA PRO A 101 15.72 -8.11 -10.72
C PRO A 101 15.54 -7.10 -9.58
N LYS A 102 16.02 -7.45 -8.37
CA LYS A 102 15.87 -6.65 -7.15
C LYS A 102 16.55 -5.27 -7.19
N ASP A 103 17.56 -5.12 -8.04
CA ASP A 103 18.39 -3.93 -8.19
C ASP A 103 18.04 -3.09 -9.43
N LYS A 104 17.01 -3.50 -10.20
CA LYS A 104 16.60 -2.81 -11.44
C LYS A 104 15.17 -2.31 -11.37
N SER A 105 14.97 -1.10 -11.87
CA SER A 105 13.66 -0.54 -12.20
C SER A 105 13.28 -0.94 -13.63
N ALA A 106 11.99 -1.07 -13.90
CA ALA A 106 11.48 -1.52 -15.20
C ALA A 106 10.18 -0.80 -15.59
N ILE A 107 9.99 -0.56 -16.88
CA ILE A 107 8.70 -0.22 -17.48
C ILE A 107 8.33 -1.35 -18.44
N ILE A 108 7.19 -1.98 -18.18
CA ILE A 108 6.68 -3.08 -18.99
C ILE A 108 5.46 -2.56 -19.74
N TYR A 109 5.52 -2.61 -21.06
CA TYR A 109 4.44 -2.24 -21.96
C TYR A 109 3.69 -3.47 -22.43
N ASP A 110 2.37 -3.37 -22.50
CA ASP A 110 1.55 -4.31 -23.26
C ASP A 110 1.84 -4.10 -24.75
N SER A 111 2.33 -5.14 -25.43
CA SER A 111 2.79 -5.04 -26.81
C SER A 111 1.67 -4.78 -27.83
N ALA A 112 0.41 -5.06 -27.49
CA ALA A 112 -0.73 -4.87 -28.38
C ALA A 112 -1.31 -3.45 -28.29
N THR A 113 -1.32 -2.87 -27.09
CA THR A 113 -1.94 -1.57 -26.81
C THR A 113 -0.92 -0.43 -26.67
N GLY A 114 0.36 -0.75 -26.45
CA GLY A 114 1.41 0.23 -26.13
C GLY A 114 1.24 0.88 -24.76
N GLN A 115 0.30 0.41 -23.94
CA GLN A 115 0.05 0.97 -22.61
C GLN A 115 0.98 0.33 -21.58
N ILE A 116 1.29 1.07 -20.51
CA ILE A 116 2.11 0.53 -19.42
C ILE A 116 1.29 -0.54 -18.68
N ALA A 117 1.78 -1.77 -18.68
CA ALA A 117 1.22 -2.88 -17.92
C ALA A 117 1.70 -2.84 -16.47
N VAL A 118 3.01 -2.61 -16.28
CA VAL A 118 3.67 -2.58 -14.98
C VAL A 118 4.78 -1.54 -14.99
N ALA A 119 4.90 -0.76 -13.91
CA ALA A 119 6.09 0.04 -13.64
C ALA A 119 6.67 -0.35 -12.28
N VAL A 120 7.97 -0.65 -12.25
CA VAL A 120 8.72 -0.97 -11.03
C VAL A 120 9.80 0.09 -10.84
N ILE A 121 9.84 0.73 -9.68
CA ILE A 121 10.86 1.71 -9.32
C ILE A 121 11.56 1.26 -8.06
N ARG A 122 12.86 0.99 -8.17
CA ARG A 122 13.76 0.75 -7.03
C ARG A 122 14.20 2.07 -6.43
N ASN A 123 14.54 2.05 -5.14
CA ASN A 123 14.95 3.23 -4.39
C ASN A 123 13.92 4.37 -4.51
N PHE A 124 12.63 4.01 -4.37
CA PHE A 124 11.53 4.92 -4.61
C PHE A 124 11.55 6.15 -3.69
N CYS A 125 11.99 6.00 -2.46
CA CYS A 125 12.32 7.09 -1.56
C CYS A 125 13.85 7.28 -1.55
N GLY A 126 14.34 8.48 -1.88
CA GLY A 126 15.79 8.74 -1.97
C GLY A 126 16.51 8.90 -0.63
N ASP A 127 15.81 8.71 0.50
CA ASP A 127 16.35 8.90 1.85
C ASP A 127 16.02 7.69 2.73
N GLN A 128 17.05 6.93 3.13
CA GLN A 128 16.87 5.68 3.89
C GLN A 128 16.22 5.93 5.26
N GLN A 129 16.50 7.04 5.94
CA GLN A 129 15.89 7.30 7.25
C GLN A 129 14.38 7.55 7.13
N VAL A 130 13.95 8.13 6.01
CA VAL A 130 12.53 8.31 5.69
C VAL A 130 11.87 6.97 5.35
N VAL A 131 12.59 6.08 4.66
CA VAL A 131 12.12 4.69 4.41
C VAL A 131 11.93 3.96 5.74
N ASP A 132 12.92 4.01 6.63
CA ASP A 132 12.89 3.33 7.92
C ASP A 132 11.71 3.83 8.77
N TRP A 133 11.55 5.15 8.87
CA TRP A 133 10.40 5.76 9.54
C TRP A 133 9.05 5.32 8.94
N ALA A 134 8.92 5.34 7.61
CA ALA A 134 7.71 4.87 6.94
C ALA A 134 7.47 3.37 7.22
N GLY A 135 8.54 2.57 7.24
CA GLY A 135 8.53 1.17 7.63
C GLY A 135 7.99 0.97 9.05
N ASP A 136 8.50 1.71 10.03
CA ASP A 136 8.05 1.64 11.43
C ASP A 136 6.57 2.01 11.57
N VAL A 137 6.11 3.05 10.87
CA VAL A 137 4.69 3.44 10.86
C VAL A 137 3.83 2.33 10.25
N VAL A 138 4.27 1.71 9.16
CA VAL A 138 3.55 0.58 8.53
C VAL A 138 3.50 -0.63 9.46
N GLY A 139 4.63 -1.03 10.03
CA GLY A 139 4.74 -2.15 10.95
C GLY A 139 3.85 -1.96 12.18
N LEU A 140 3.87 -0.76 12.77
CA LEU A 140 3.03 -0.40 13.91
C LEU A 140 1.54 -0.43 13.57
N ASN A 141 1.13 0.09 12.41
CA ASN A 141 -0.27 0.02 12.01
C ASN A 141 -0.72 -1.42 11.74
N ALA A 142 0.14 -2.25 11.16
CA ALA A 142 -0.17 -3.66 10.92
C ALA A 142 -0.31 -4.47 12.21
N SER A 143 0.43 -4.14 13.28
CA SER A 143 0.30 -4.83 14.58
C SER A 143 -0.89 -4.33 15.41
N LEU A 144 -1.23 -3.04 15.33
CA LEU A 144 -2.27 -2.45 16.18
C LEU A 144 -3.69 -2.59 15.63
N ARG A 145 -3.85 -2.94 14.35
CA ARG A 145 -5.14 -2.92 13.67
C ARG A 145 -5.61 -4.30 13.23
N ARG A 146 -6.92 -4.46 13.21
CA ARG A 146 -7.62 -5.66 12.78
C ARG A 146 -7.36 -5.94 11.30
N ASN A 147 -6.85 -7.14 11.03
CA ASN A 147 -6.68 -7.66 9.68
C ASN A 147 -8.03 -7.71 8.92
N VAL A 148 -8.09 -7.07 7.75
CA VAL A 148 -9.28 -7.04 6.89
C VAL A 148 -9.32 -8.21 5.89
N ARG A 149 -8.26 -9.03 5.84
CA ARG A 149 -8.09 -10.19 4.94
C ARG A 149 -7.73 -11.45 5.72
N LYS A 150 -8.63 -11.90 6.59
CA LYS A 150 -8.40 -13.07 7.48
C LYS A 150 -8.08 -14.40 6.79
N GLY A 151 -8.36 -14.53 5.49
CA GLY A 151 -8.11 -15.76 4.72
C GLY A 151 -6.80 -15.74 3.94
N ASP A 152 -6.13 -14.60 3.93
CA ASP A 152 -4.85 -14.43 3.26
C ASP A 152 -3.73 -14.53 4.30
N PRO A 153 -2.58 -15.14 3.96
CA PRO A 153 -1.36 -15.09 4.77
C PRO A 153 -0.95 -13.68 5.16
N GLY A 154 -0.50 -13.52 6.40
CA GLY A 154 -0.04 -12.24 6.95
C GLY A 154 -1.19 -11.30 7.30
N THR A 155 -0.85 -10.02 7.44
CA THR A 155 -1.79 -8.98 7.89
C THR A 155 -1.92 -7.89 6.84
N LEU A 156 -3.16 -7.53 6.52
CA LEU A 156 -3.48 -6.34 5.75
C LEU A 156 -4.51 -5.52 6.50
N VAL A 157 -4.24 -4.25 6.73
CA VAL A 157 -5.11 -3.34 7.48
C VAL A 157 -5.54 -2.17 6.59
N CYS A 158 -6.81 -1.78 6.71
CA CYS A 158 -7.34 -0.62 6.00
C CYS A 158 -7.06 0.66 6.81
N ILE A 159 -6.71 1.74 6.11
CA ILE A 159 -6.31 3.03 6.66
C ILE A 159 -7.10 4.16 5.98
N GLY A 160 -7.45 5.20 6.74
CA GLY A 160 -8.15 6.38 6.24
C GLY A 160 -9.67 6.20 6.25
N TYR A 161 -10.38 6.68 5.25
CA TYR A 161 -11.83 6.54 5.13
C TYR A 161 -12.23 5.22 4.49
N THR A 162 -13.27 4.59 5.03
CA THR A 162 -13.83 3.33 4.52
C THR A 162 -15.31 3.46 4.16
N ALA A 163 -15.80 2.48 3.41
CA ALA A 163 -17.21 2.32 3.03
C ALA A 163 -18.04 1.56 4.08
N GLY A 164 -17.44 1.23 5.22
CA GLY A 164 -18.07 0.47 6.30
C GLY A 164 -18.35 -0.99 5.94
N SER A 165 -19.01 -1.68 6.87
CA SER A 165 -19.44 -3.07 6.67
C SER A 165 -20.47 -3.14 5.54
N ARG A 166 -20.72 -4.34 5.01
CA ARG A 166 -21.78 -4.52 3.99
C ARG A 166 -23.17 -4.43 4.60
N SER A 167 -23.34 -4.91 5.83
CA SER A 167 -24.59 -4.87 6.59
C SER A 167 -24.92 -3.48 7.11
N SER A 168 -23.91 -2.64 7.35
CA SER A 168 -24.07 -1.26 7.79
C SER A 168 -23.07 -0.35 7.08
N PRO A 169 -23.40 0.07 5.84
CA PRO A 169 -22.53 0.93 5.05
C PRO A 169 -22.44 2.33 5.65
N CYS A 170 -21.23 2.86 5.79
CA CYS A 170 -21.00 4.19 6.33
C CYS A 170 -19.73 4.81 5.76
N PHE A 171 -19.66 6.14 5.76
CA PHE A 171 -18.45 6.87 5.43
C PHE A 171 -17.81 7.38 6.71
N VAL A 172 -16.73 6.72 7.15
CA VAL A 172 -16.08 7.04 8.41
C VAL A 172 -14.58 6.75 8.31
N TRP A 173 -13.78 7.46 9.11
CA TRP A 173 -12.40 7.07 9.37
C TRP A 173 -12.37 5.65 9.92
N THR A 174 -11.44 4.82 9.43
CA THR A 174 -11.31 3.42 9.78
C THR A 174 -11.16 3.28 11.28
N ARG A 175 -12.08 2.51 11.87
CA ARG A 175 -12.06 2.16 13.28
C ARG A 175 -11.73 0.68 13.38
N ASN A 176 -10.45 0.37 13.46
CA ASN A 176 -9.97 -1.00 13.42
C ASN A 176 -8.82 -1.26 14.40
N THR A 177 -8.52 -0.33 15.31
CA THR A 177 -7.59 -0.58 16.42
C THR A 177 -8.10 -1.76 17.26
N LEU A 178 -7.20 -2.68 17.61
CA LEU A 178 -7.54 -3.87 18.38
C LEU A 178 -7.83 -3.56 19.85
N SER A 179 -7.06 -2.65 20.46
CA SER A 179 -7.14 -2.32 21.88
C SER A 179 -7.80 -0.96 22.15
N LYS A 180 -8.66 -0.92 23.19
CA LYS A 180 -9.23 0.32 23.75
C LYS A 180 -8.28 1.09 24.66
N LYS A 181 -7.15 0.49 25.08
CA LYS A 181 -6.27 1.06 26.13
C LYS A 181 -5.38 2.19 25.65
N HIS A 182 -5.27 2.38 24.33
CA HIS A 182 -4.44 3.43 23.78
C HIS A 182 -5.03 4.81 24.10
N PRO A 183 -4.25 5.73 24.68
CA PRO A 183 -4.72 7.07 24.95
C PRO A 183 -5.19 7.79 23.67
N PRO A 184 -6.24 8.63 23.73
CA PRO A 184 -6.75 9.34 22.55
C PRO A 184 -5.69 10.16 21.80
N GLU A 185 -4.77 10.80 22.53
CA GLU A 185 -3.68 11.57 21.97
C GLU A 185 -2.65 10.71 21.23
N TYR A 186 -2.41 9.49 21.72
CA TYR A 186 -1.56 8.52 21.04
C TYR A 186 -2.18 8.10 19.71
N LEU A 187 -3.47 7.74 19.73
CA LEU A 187 -4.19 7.35 18.51
C LEU A 187 -4.25 8.50 17.51
N LYS A 188 -4.54 9.72 17.96
CA LYS A 188 -4.52 10.92 17.12
C LYS A 188 -3.16 11.14 16.47
N SER A 189 -2.08 11.02 17.23
CA SER A 189 -0.69 11.11 16.71
C SER A 189 -0.40 10.01 15.69
N LEU A 190 -0.82 8.77 15.97
CA LEU A 190 -0.68 7.65 15.05
C LEU A 190 -1.43 7.91 13.73
N GLU A 191 -2.69 8.38 13.78
CA GLU A 191 -3.45 8.72 12.56
C GLU A 191 -2.77 9.82 11.74
N CYS A 192 -2.20 10.84 12.38
CA CYS A 192 -1.45 11.90 11.69
C CYS A 192 -0.18 11.36 11.01
N ARG A 193 0.61 10.55 11.71
CA ARG A 193 1.82 9.90 11.15
C ARG A 193 1.46 8.99 9.99
N THR A 194 0.39 8.23 10.14
CA THR A 194 -0.11 7.27 9.16
C THR A 194 -0.56 7.98 7.89
N ALA A 195 -1.42 9.00 8.02
CA ALA A 195 -1.86 9.84 6.91
C ALA A 195 -0.70 10.62 6.28
N SER A 196 0.33 10.96 7.05
CA SER A 196 1.54 11.59 6.54
C SER A 196 2.39 10.66 5.68
N VAL A 197 2.59 9.40 6.08
CA VAL A 197 3.28 8.39 5.25
C VAL A 197 2.51 8.14 3.95
N CYS A 198 1.19 8.01 4.01
CA CYS A 198 0.35 7.89 2.82
C CYS A 198 0.48 9.12 1.91
N SER A 199 0.44 10.33 2.48
CA SER A 199 0.57 11.59 1.73
C SER A 199 1.94 11.72 1.10
N LEU A 200 3.01 11.33 1.81
CA LEU A 200 4.35 11.28 1.26
C LEU A 200 4.42 10.32 0.07
N SER A 201 3.94 9.08 0.22
CA SER A 201 3.92 8.09 -0.86
C SER A 201 3.16 8.58 -2.08
N PHE A 202 2.01 9.23 -1.87
CA PHE A 202 1.19 9.79 -2.95
C PHE A 202 1.90 10.95 -3.67
N ASN A 203 2.55 11.85 -2.93
CA ASN A 203 3.28 12.96 -3.55
C ASN A 203 4.56 12.49 -4.28
N MET A 204 5.27 11.48 -3.77
CA MET A 204 6.38 10.86 -4.50
C MET A 204 5.89 10.22 -5.80
N MET A 205 4.74 9.53 -5.75
CA MET A 205 4.11 8.93 -6.92
C MET A 205 3.78 9.99 -7.98
N CYS A 206 3.03 11.03 -7.61
CA CYS A 206 2.65 12.11 -8.53
C CYS A 206 3.86 12.94 -9.03
N GLY A 207 4.94 13.03 -8.25
CA GLY A 207 6.16 13.73 -8.65
C GLY A 207 7.03 12.95 -9.65
N ARG A 208 6.90 11.63 -9.70
CA ARG A 208 7.82 10.74 -10.44
C ARG A 208 7.19 9.98 -11.59
N LEU A 209 5.91 9.61 -11.50
CA LEU A 209 5.24 8.81 -12.53
C LEU A 209 4.61 9.69 -13.60
N PRO A 210 4.58 9.25 -14.87
CA PRO A 210 3.90 9.95 -15.95
C PRO A 210 2.36 9.88 -15.80
N ASP A 211 1.68 10.78 -16.50
CA ASP A 211 0.21 10.88 -16.55
C ASP A 211 -0.44 9.60 -17.09
N ALA A 212 0.27 8.86 -17.96
CA ALA A 212 -0.15 7.55 -18.45
C ALA A 212 -0.39 6.52 -17.32
N ILE A 213 0.13 6.78 -16.11
CA ILE A 213 -0.10 5.97 -14.91
C ILE A 213 -0.98 6.72 -13.91
N THR A 214 -0.74 8.02 -13.67
CA THR A 214 -1.37 8.73 -12.54
C THR A 214 -2.67 9.44 -12.86
N GLN A 215 -2.89 9.85 -14.12
CA GLN A 215 -3.98 10.77 -14.47
C GLN A 215 -5.36 10.17 -14.20
N ASP A 216 -5.55 8.90 -14.53
CA ASP A 216 -6.84 8.21 -14.34
C ASP A 216 -7.28 8.25 -12.86
N PHE A 217 -6.31 8.09 -11.96
CA PHE A 217 -6.56 8.12 -10.53
C PHE A 217 -6.83 9.53 -10.01
N GLU A 218 -6.13 10.54 -10.54
CA GLU A 218 -6.40 11.94 -10.18
C GLU A 218 -7.77 12.40 -10.69
N ASP A 219 -8.15 12.02 -11.91
CA ASP A 219 -9.46 12.28 -12.51
C ASP A 219 -10.58 11.64 -11.69
N PHE A 220 -10.42 10.36 -11.30
CA PHE A 220 -11.35 9.66 -10.42
C PHE A 220 -11.56 10.42 -9.10
N LEU A 221 -10.49 10.94 -8.49
CA LEU A 221 -10.59 11.68 -7.24
C LEU A 221 -11.32 13.02 -7.43
N ALA A 222 -11.06 13.72 -8.54
CA ALA A 222 -11.68 14.99 -8.89
C ALA A 222 -13.18 14.83 -9.24
N GLU A 223 -13.53 13.85 -10.07
CA GLU A 223 -14.90 13.57 -10.51
C GLU A 223 -15.83 13.35 -9.31
N HIS A 224 -15.40 12.52 -8.37
CA HIS A 224 -16.20 12.21 -7.18
C HIS A 224 -16.07 13.26 -6.06
N LYS A 225 -15.20 14.26 -6.23
CA LYS A 225 -14.86 15.27 -5.21
C LYS A 225 -14.53 14.61 -3.88
N PHE A 226 -13.68 13.60 -3.90
CA PHE A 226 -13.34 12.85 -2.69
C PHE A 226 -12.67 13.75 -1.65
N CYS A 227 -12.94 13.47 -0.37
CA CYS A 227 -12.08 13.99 0.68
C CYS A 227 -10.68 13.34 0.57
N ARG A 228 -9.72 13.91 1.29
CA ARG A 228 -8.37 13.35 1.38
C ARG A 228 -8.18 12.66 2.74
N MET A 229 -7.16 11.82 2.83
CA MET A 229 -6.74 11.21 4.09
C MET A 229 -6.07 12.28 4.96
N ASP A 230 -6.84 12.85 5.89
CA ASP A 230 -6.52 14.07 6.62
C ASP A 230 -6.15 13.83 8.09
N GLY A 231 -5.74 12.62 8.43
CA GLY A 231 -5.43 12.26 9.82
C GLY A 231 -6.64 12.39 10.73
N ASN A 232 -7.83 12.06 10.22
CA ASN A 232 -9.12 12.21 10.91
C ASN A 232 -9.43 13.67 11.30
N GLY A 233 -9.25 14.58 10.34
CA GLY A 233 -9.56 16.02 10.47
C GLY A 233 -8.42 16.90 10.99
N GLU A 234 -7.25 16.34 11.29
CA GLU A 234 -6.14 17.05 11.93
C GLU A 234 -5.20 17.76 10.94
N MET A 235 -5.15 17.28 9.70
CA MET A 235 -4.17 17.73 8.70
C MET A 235 -4.77 18.65 7.63
N ALA A 236 -6.06 18.51 7.34
CA ALA A 236 -6.69 19.19 6.21
C ALA A 236 -7.07 20.63 6.52
N LYS A 237 -6.93 21.49 5.50
CA LYS A 237 -7.65 22.76 5.47
C LYS A 237 -9.10 22.47 5.07
N LYS A 238 -10.06 23.00 5.84
CA LYS A 238 -11.50 22.80 5.59
C LYS A 238 -11.86 23.07 4.12
N GLY A 239 -12.49 22.09 3.47
CA GLY A 239 -12.91 22.18 2.06
C GLY A 239 -11.77 22.16 1.03
N SER A 240 -10.56 21.75 1.43
CA SER A 240 -9.40 21.66 0.54
C SER A 240 -8.91 20.22 0.42
N THR A 241 -8.33 19.89 -0.73
CA THR A 241 -7.53 18.67 -0.91
C THR A 241 -6.11 18.80 -0.33
N ARG A 242 -5.77 19.98 0.19
CA ARG A 242 -4.45 20.32 0.70
C ARG A 242 -4.46 20.46 2.21
N GLY A 243 -3.30 20.18 2.81
CA GLY A 243 -3.11 20.21 4.25
C GLY A 243 -1.65 20.33 4.65
N THR A 244 -1.37 19.97 5.89
CA THR A 244 0.01 19.82 6.39
C THR A 244 0.25 18.36 6.74
N TYR A 245 1.26 17.75 6.14
CA TYR A 245 1.78 16.45 6.58
C TYR A 245 3.23 16.59 7.02
N CYS A 246 3.71 15.64 7.82
CA CYS A 246 5.07 15.65 8.33
C CYS A 246 5.87 14.45 7.82
N VAL A 247 7.20 14.63 7.73
CA VAL A 247 8.14 13.53 7.50
C VAL A 247 9.13 13.54 8.64
N GLU A 248 9.33 12.40 9.28
CA GLU A 248 10.33 12.27 10.32
C GLU A 248 11.67 11.87 9.71
N LYS A 249 12.73 12.59 10.10
CA LYS A 249 14.10 12.31 9.69
C LYS A 249 15.03 12.63 10.84
N ALA A 250 15.89 11.69 11.23
CA ALA A 250 16.81 11.84 12.35
C ALA A 250 16.13 12.33 13.67
N GLY A 251 14.89 11.92 13.92
CA GLY A 251 14.11 12.34 15.09
C GLY A 251 13.52 13.75 15.01
N GLU A 252 13.66 14.44 13.87
CA GLU A 252 13.02 15.74 13.61
C GLU A 252 11.88 15.61 12.60
N PHE A 253 10.79 16.34 12.83
CA PHE A 253 9.68 16.43 11.89
C PHE A 253 9.87 17.60 10.92
N VAL A 254 9.88 17.29 9.63
CA VAL A 254 9.81 18.28 8.54
C VAL A 254 8.37 18.37 8.08
N GLU A 255 7.74 19.52 8.31
CA GLU A 255 6.36 19.80 7.87
C GLU A 255 6.29 20.28 6.41
N PHE A 256 5.35 19.73 5.66
CA PHE A 256 5.01 20.11 4.30
C PHE A 256 3.67 20.82 4.30
N HIS A 257 3.71 22.15 4.37
CA HIS A 257 2.50 22.96 4.41
C HIS A 257 1.84 23.12 3.05
N ASN A 258 0.50 23.20 3.06
CA ASN A 258 -0.31 23.39 1.87
C ASN A 258 0.09 22.40 0.77
N ALA A 259 0.33 21.14 1.14
CA ALA A 259 0.66 20.06 0.23
C ALA A 259 -0.59 19.22 -0.07
N GLU A 260 -0.61 18.56 -1.23
CA GLU A 260 -1.71 17.65 -1.56
C GLU A 260 -1.70 16.47 -0.58
N LEU A 261 -2.85 16.15 0.01
CA LEU A 261 -2.99 15.01 0.90
C LEU A 261 -3.31 13.74 0.12
N ALA A 262 -3.01 12.57 0.72
CA ALA A 262 -3.28 11.28 0.10
C ALA A 262 -4.78 11.06 -0.23
N PRO A 263 -5.06 10.15 -1.17
CA PRO A 263 -6.40 9.61 -1.41
C PRO A 263 -7.06 9.14 -0.10
N PRO A 264 -8.40 9.10 -0.04
CA PRO A 264 -9.11 8.87 1.22
C PRO A 264 -8.80 7.53 1.87
N ALA A 265 -8.41 6.51 1.12
CA ALA A 265 -8.18 5.16 1.61
C ALA A 265 -6.83 4.59 1.14
N ALA A 266 -6.21 3.78 2.00
CA ALA A 266 -5.03 2.99 1.69
C ALA A 266 -5.06 1.68 2.49
N PHE A 267 -4.06 0.83 2.25
CA PHE A 267 -3.79 -0.36 3.04
C PHE A 267 -2.34 -0.38 3.49
N MET A 268 -2.10 -0.94 4.68
CA MET A 268 -0.77 -1.25 5.18
C MET A 268 -0.70 -2.75 5.46
N GLY A 269 0.41 -3.37 5.10
CA GLY A 269 0.57 -4.82 5.12
C GLY A 269 1.85 -5.26 5.80
N ALA A 270 1.76 -6.36 6.54
CA ALA A 270 2.89 -7.08 7.08
C ALA A 270 2.83 -8.55 6.68
N ASN A 271 3.90 -9.03 6.04
CA ASN A 271 4.05 -10.41 5.58
C ASN A 271 2.87 -10.88 4.70
N TYR A 272 2.21 -9.95 4.02
CA TYR A 272 0.99 -10.22 3.30
C TYR A 272 1.28 -10.95 2.00
N ALA A 273 0.62 -12.09 1.78
CA ALA A 273 0.63 -12.80 0.51
C ALA A 273 -0.80 -13.02 0.03
N ARG A 274 -0.99 -13.09 -1.29
CA ARG A 274 -2.32 -13.30 -1.88
C ARG A 274 -2.19 -14.16 -3.13
N ALA A 275 -3.01 -15.21 -3.18
CA ALA A 275 -3.13 -16.08 -4.35
C ALA A 275 -3.40 -15.26 -5.61
N MET A 276 -3.02 -15.80 -6.76
CA MET A 276 -3.24 -15.15 -8.04
C MET A 276 -4.72 -14.81 -8.24
N HIS A 277 -5.01 -13.54 -8.48
CA HIS A 277 -6.37 -13.01 -8.57
C HIS A 277 -6.39 -11.79 -9.48
N SER A 278 -7.58 -11.37 -9.87
CA SER A 278 -7.84 -10.05 -10.44
C SER A 278 -8.88 -9.35 -9.61
N GLU A 279 -8.83 -8.03 -9.53
CA GLU A 279 -9.85 -7.23 -8.85
C GLU A 279 -10.26 -6.02 -9.67
N HIS A 280 -11.53 -5.64 -9.50
CA HIS A 280 -12.07 -4.46 -10.12
C HIS A 280 -11.85 -3.25 -9.21
N GLN A 281 -11.19 -2.24 -9.73
CA GLN A 281 -11.06 -0.92 -9.11
C GLN A 281 -11.67 0.15 -10.03
N PRO A 282 -12.14 1.27 -9.46
CA PRO A 282 -12.79 2.33 -10.24
C PRO A 282 -11.82 3.14 -11.10
N HIS A 283 -10.52 2.99 -10.85
CA HIS A 283 -9.41 3.54 -11.60
C HIS A 283 -8.53 2.40 -12.15
N ARG A 284 -7.64 2.69 -13.09
CA ARG A 284 -6.91 1.69 -13.87
C ARG A 284 -5.75 1.08 -13.09
N TYR A 285 -4.96 1.88 -12.38
CA TYR A 285 -3.76 1.39 -11.69
C TYR A 285 -3.93 1.35 -10.17
N ALA A 286 -3.46 0.28 -9.56
CA ALA A 286 -3.13 0.27 -8.14
C ALA A 286 -1.62 0.48 -7.94
N TYR A 287 -1.29 0.88 -6.73
CA TYR A 287 0.07 1.27 -6.36
C TYR A 287 0.47 0.59 -5.06
N SER A 288 1.73 0.19 -4.96
CA SER A 288 2.30 -0.29 -3.71
C SER A 288 3.71 0.23 -3.53
N TRP A 289 4.08 0.43 -2.27
CA TRP A 289 5.43 0.75 -1.86
C TRP A 289 5.82 -0.22 -0.73
N THR A 290 6.73 -1.13 -1.05
CA THR A 290 7.38 -1.99 -0.05
C THR A 290 8.48 -1.17 0.60
N THR A 291 8.32 -0.87 1.88
CA THR A 291 9.27 -0.07 2.66
C THR A 291 10.44 -0.94 3.10
N ASN A 292 10.15 -2.05 3.76
CA ASN A 292 11.17 -2.93 4.34
C ASN A 292 10.97 -4.37 3.86
N ARG A 293 12.08 -5.09 3.69
CA ARG A 293 12.12 -6.53 3.42
C ARG A 293 13.39 -7.15 4.00
N ASN A 294 13.32 -8.37 4.54
CA ASN A 294 14.48 -9.12 5.04
C ASN A 294 14.56 -10.59 4.56
N LEU A 295 13.84 -10.92 3.48
CA LEU A 295 13.86 -12.24 2.85
C LEU A 295 14.77 -12.27 1.63
N ASN A 296 15.38 -13.42 1.37
CA ASN A 296 16.07 -13.69 0.11
C ASN A 296 15.10 -13.85 -1.06
N ASP A 297 15.63 -13.96 -2.28
CA ASP A 297 14.86 -13.92 -3.52
C ASP A 297 13.97 -15.17 -3.71
N ASP A 298 14.41 -16.32 -3.18
CA ASP A 298 13.76 -17.63 -3.21
C ASP A 298 12.93 -17.93 -1.95
N GLU A 299 12.89 -17.01 -0.99
CA GLU A 299 12.13 -17.13 0.26
C GLU A 299 10.71 -16.53 0.15
N GLY A 300 10.26 -16.29 -1.08
CA GLY A 300 8.91 -15.89 -1.42
C GLY A 300 8.54 -14.45 -1.09
N GLY A 301 7.24 -14.14 -1.12
CA GLY A 301 6.77 -12.75 -1.03
C GLY A 301 7.10 -11.90 -2.26
N ASN A 302 7.39 -12.53 -3.40
CA ASN A 302 7.60 -11.85 -4.67
C ASN A 302 6.26 -11.45 -5.28
N PHE A 303 6.24 -10.37 -6.06
CA PHE A 303 5.03 -9.89 -6.72
C PHE A 303 4.96 -10.40 -8.16
N TYR A 304 3.78 -10.83 -8.61
CA TYR A 304 3.58 -11.35 -9.96
C TYR A 304 2.50 -10.55 -10.67
N VAL A 305 2.73 -10.27 -11.95
CA VAL A 305 1.68 -9.87 -12.90
C VAL A 305 1.55 -11.00 -13.90
N ALA A 306 0.84 -12.04 -13.47
CA ALA A 306 0.72 -13.31 -14.16
C ALA A 306 0.09 -13.20 -15.56
N SER A 307 -0.74 -12.18 -15.80
CA SER A 307 -1.25 -11.92 -17.17
C SER A 307 -0.17 -11.60 -18.20
N TYR A 308 1.05 -11.26 -17.77
CA TYR A 308 2.21 -11.05 -18.66
C TYR A 308 3.37 -12.01 -18.35
N GLY A 309 3.19 -13.00 -17.47
CA GLY A 309 4.29 -13.87 -17.04
C GLY A 309 5.42 -13.12 -16.34
N VAL A 310 5.11 -12.02 -15.65
CA VAL A 310 6.11 -11.18 -14.99
C VAL A 310 6.22 -11.54 -13.52
N LYS A 311 7.46 -11.82 -13.08
CA LYS A 311 7.84 -11.81 -11.66
C LYS A 311 8.62 -10.55 -11.34
N VAL A 312 8.29 -9.90 -10.23
CA VAL A 312 9.09 -8.84 -9.62
C VAL A 312 9.76 -9.42 -8.39
N CYS A 313 11.09 -9.59 -8.45
CA CYS A 313 11.87 -9.98 -7.27
C CYS A 313 11.80 -8.83 -6.25
N MET A 314 11.17 -9.07 -5.12
CA MET A 314 10.87 -8.00 -4.18
C MET A 314 12.12 -7.57 -3.41
N ALA A 315 12.22 -6.27 -3.15
CA ALA A 315 13.32 -5.64 -2.43
C ALA A 315 12.75 -4.53 -1.51
N PRO A 316 13.46 -4.11 -0.45
CA PRO A 316 13.06 -2.91 0.28
C PRO A 316 13.02 -1.69 -0.65
N ASN A 317 12.29 -0.67 -0.23
CA ASN A 317 12.12 0.59 -0.97
C ASN A 317 11.74 0.42 -2.46
N THR A 318 10.84 -0.52 -2.75
CA THR A 318 10.35 -0.83 -4.10
C THR A 318 8.94 -0.32 -4.28
N PHE A 319 8.72 0.48 -5.32
CA PHE A 319 7.40 0.91 -5.75
C PHE A 319 6.95 0.13 -6.99
N ILE A 320 5.67 -0.25 -7.02
CA ILE A 320 5.04 -0.93 -8.15
C ILE A 320 3.71 -0.27 -8.48
N ALA A 321 3.52 0.07 -9.76
CA ALA A 321 2.21 0.37 -10.34
C ALA A 321 1.80 -0.77 -11.29
N TRP A 322 0.56 -1.25 -11.18
CA TRP A 322 0.02 -2.32 -12.03
C TRP A 322 -1.48 -2.15 -12.25
N CYS A 323 -2.01 -2.78 -13.30
CA CYS A 323 -3.44 -2.85 -13.54
C CYS A 323 -4.08 -3.96 -12.68
N PRO A 324 -4.97 -3.67 -11.71
CA PRO A 324 -5.55 -4.69 -10.82
C PRO A 324 -6.48 -5.68 -11.55
N ARG A 325 -6.94 -5.34 -12.76
CA ARG A 325 -7.75 -6.23 -13.60
C ARG A 325 -6.93 -7.34 -14.23
N ASP A 326 -5.62 -7.18 -14.27
CA ASP A 326 -4.71 -8.23 -14.69
C ASP A 326 -4.55 -9.23 -13.55
N VAL A 327 -4.34 -10.51 -13.89
CA VAL A 327 -4.08 -11.53 -12.88
C VAL A 327 -2.73 -11.21 -12.24
N HIS A 328 -2.74 -11.05 -10.92
CA HIS A 328 -1.60 -10.71 -10.11
C HIS A 328 -1.69 -11.35 -8.74
N GLY A 329 -0.59 -11.36 -8.00
CA GLY A 329 -0.55 -11.94 -6.67
C GLY A 329 0.82 -11.79 -6.03
N THR A 330 0.94 -12.35 -4.84
CA THR A 330 2.18 -12.35 -4.06
C THR A 330 2.42 -13.75 -3.53
N SER A 331 3.59 -14.31 -3.78
CA SER A 331 3.93 -15.67 -3.35
C SER A 331 3.97 -15.80 -1.83
N LEU A 332 3.78 -17.03 -1.38
CA LEU A 332 3.91 -17.43 0.01
C LEU A 332 5.35 -17.20 0.48
N MET A 333 5.53 -16.61 1.65
CA MET A 333 6.86 -16.32 2.21
C MET A 333 7.36 -17.50 3.05
N LYS A 334 8.67 -17.72 3.14
CA LYS A 334 9.27 -18.74 4.02
C LYS A 334 9.11 -18.38 5.50
N ARG A 335 7.89 -18.53 6.01
CA ARG A 335 7.43 -18.14 7.36
C ARG A 335 6.41 -19.08 7.94
N ASP A 336 6.61 -19.41 9.21
CA ASP A 336 5.72 -20.28 9.95
C ASP A 336 4.32 -19.65 10.08
N PRO A 337 3.30 -20.20 9.41
CA PRO A 337 1.93 -19.70 9.49
C PRO A 337 1.25 -20.00 10.83
N GLY A 338 1.83 -20.87 11.66
CA GLY A 338 1.31 -21.24 12.96
C GLY A 338 1.70 -20.28 14.09
N ARG A 339 2.63 -19.35 13.86
CA ARG A 339 3.00 -18.35 14.86
C ARG A 339 1.96 -17.22 14.92
N PRO A 340 1.44 -16.87 16.12
CA PRO A 340 0.50 -15.76 16.28
C PRO A 340 1.06 -14.42 15.78
N ASP A 341 2.33 -14.15 16.10
CA ASP A 341 3.09 -13.01 15.62
C ASP A 341 4.31 -13.54 14.87
N PRO A 342 4.16 -13.88 13.57
CA PRO A 342 5.33 -14.27 12.78
C PRO A 342 6.32 -13.10 12.81
N PRO A 343 7.64 -13.37 12.71
CA PRO A 343 8.67 -12.32 12.70
C PRO A 343 8.37 -11.19 11.68
N PHE A 344 9.23 -10.20 11.51
CA PHE A 344 9.09 -9.24 10.40
C PHE A 344 9.71 -9.80 9.10
N ALA A 345 8.99 -9.83 7.95
CA ALA A 345 9.51 -10.20 6.61
C ALA A 345 9.52 -9.05 5.64
N GLN A 346 8.32 -8.49 5.48
CA GLN A 346 8.02 -7.53 4.45
C GLN A 346 6.94 -6.61 4.97
N TRP A 347 7.19 -5.31 4.86
CA TRP A 347 6.25 -4.25 5.16
C TRP A 347 6.05 -3.41 3.92
N GLY A 348 4.82 -2.96 3.75
CA GLY A 348 4.51 -2.00 2.71
C GLY A 348 3.14 -1.41 2.87
N LEU A 349 2.89 -0.41 2.05
CA LEU A 349 1.57 0.18 1.90
C LEU A 349 1.11 0.08 0.46
N SER A 350 -0.19 0.09 0.25
CA SER A 350 -0.78 0.16 -1.07
C SER A 350 -1.92 1.15 -1.11
N VAL A 351 -2.05 1.79 -2.27
CA VAL A 351 -3.19 2.64 -2.61
C VAL A 351 -4.06 1.83 -3.57
N ALA A 352 -5.17 1.34 -3.03
CA ALA A 352 -6.21 0.62 -3.73
C ALA A 352 -7.56 1.13 -3.26
N THR A 353 -8.51 1.36 -4.18
CA THR A 353 -9.81 1.93 -3.83
C THR A 353 -10.90 0.87 -3.91
N SER A 354 -11.62 0.67 -2.80
CA SER A 354 -12.84 -0.15 -2.80
C SER A 354 -13.87 0.43 -3.78
N SER A 355 -14.41 -0.41 -4.66
CA SER A 355 -15.48 -0.03 -5.60
C SER A 355 -16.77 0.47 -4.92
N ARG A 356 -16.95 0.20 -3.61
CA ARG A 356 -18.07 0.70 -2.82
C ARG A 356 -17.88 2.15 -2.34
N LEU A 357 -16.62 2.60 -2.22
CA LEU A 357 -16.30 3.89 -1.59
C LEU A 357 -16.97 5.09 -2.30
N PRO A 358 -16.99 5.18 -3.65
CA PRO A 358 -17.67 6.28 -4.35
C PRO A 358 -19.16 6.39 -4.02
N GLY A 359 -19.87 5.25 -4.02
CA GLY A 359 -21.30 5.22 -3.74
C GLY A 359 -21.62 5.64 -2.30
N ILE A 360 -20.82 5.19 -1.33
CA ILE A 360 -21.01 5.56 0.07
C ILE A 360 -20.62 7.01 0.34
N TRP A 361 -19.55 7.50 -0.28
CA TRP A 361 -19.16 8.91 -0.22
C TRP A 361 -20.24 9.83 -0.76
N LYS A 362 -20.83 9.50 -1.91
CA LYS A 362 -21.94 10.27 -2.49
C LYS A 362 -23.12 10.35 -1.50
N LYS A 363 -23.55 9.21 -0.95
CA LYS A 363 -24.64 9.17 0.04
C LYS A 363 -24.34 10.00 1.29
N TYR A 364 -23.09 9.98 1.77
CA TYR A 364 -22.66 10.82 2.89
C TYR A 364 -22.76 12.31 2.56
N ARG A 365 -22.23 12.73 1.40
CA ARG A 365 -22.32 14.12 0.92
C ARG A 365 -23.75 14.62 0.74
N ASP A 366 -24.63 13.74 0.29
CA ASP A 366 -26.05 14.03 0.07
C ASP A 366 -26.86 14.00 1.39
N GLY A 367 -26.21 13.75 2.54
CA GLY A 367 -26.85 13.71 3.87
C GLY A 367 -27.70 12.46 4.13
N ILE A 368 -27.58 11.43 3.29
CA ILE A 368 -28.39 10.20 3.35
C ILE A 368 -27.87 9.24 4.45
N ILE A 369 -26.57 9.27 4.77
CA ILE A 369 -25.96 8.44 5.81
C ILE A 369 -25.19 9.36 6.77
N SER A 370 -25.37 9.19 8.08
CA SER A 370 -24.64 9.95 9.11
C SER A 370 -23.46 9.16 9.68
N ALA A 371 -22.43 9.88 10.15
CA ALA A 371 -21.26 9.28 10.80
C ALA A 371 -21.58 8.65 12.17
N GLU A 372 -22.70 9.04 12.80
CA GLU A 372 -23.11 8.60 14.13
C GLU A 372 -23.62 7.16 14.16
N GLN A 373 -24.25 6.69 13.07
CA GLN A 373 -24.70 5.30 12.95
C GLN A 373 -23.53 4.31 12.95
N ALA A 374 -22.40 4.67 12.33
CA ALA A 374 -21.19 3.85 12.29
C ALA A 374 -20.49 3.70 13.64
N ALA A 375 -20.60 4.72 14.50
CA ALA A 375 -19.85 4.80 15.74
C ALA A 375 -20.29 3.74 16.76
N LYS A 376 -21.61 3.54 16.88
CA LYS A 376 -22.22 2.62 17.85
C LYS A 376 -21.92 1.15 17.54
N GLU A 377 -21.80 0.77 16.26
CA GLU A 377 -21.50 -0.61 15.87
C GLU A 377 -20.05 -1.00 16.12
N TRP A 378 -19.10 -0.07 15.93
CA TRP A 378 -17.69 -0.36 16.15
C TRP A 378 -17.37 -0.62 17.63
N GLU A 379 -17.88 0.23 18.54
CA GLU A 379 -17.63 0.11 19.99
C GLU A 379 -18.00 -1.27 20.54
N ALA A 380 -19.05 -1.88 19.99
CA ALA A 380 -19.54 -3.21 20.37
C ALA A 380 -18.64 -4.38 19.92
N THR A 381 -17.69 -4.15 18.99
CA THR A 381 -16.83 -5.19 18.39
C THR A 381 -15.37 -5.14 18.83
N LEU A 382 -15.04 -4.16 19.67
CA LEU A 382 -13.75 -4.03 20.30
C LEU A 382 -13.61 -5.10 21.37
N GLU A 383 -12.45 -5.75 21.40
CA GLU A 383 -12.13 -6.73 22.43
C GLU A 383 -11.83 -5.98 23.73
N ASP A 384 -12.45 -6.43 24.83
CA ASP A 384 -11.99 -6.07 26.16
C ASP A 384 -10.77 -6.94 26.44
N ASP A 385 -9.64 -6.30 26.74
CA ASP A 385 -8.39 -6.92 27.17
C ASP A 385 -7.74 -7.95 26.21
N ILE A 386 -6.83 -7.48 25.35
CA ILE A 386 -5.55 -8.18 25.18
C ILE A 386 -4.62 -7.59 26.23
N ILE A 387 -4.46 -8.32 27.34
CA ILE A 387 -3.38 -8.06 28.28
C ILE A 387 -2.10 -8.41 27.53
N ASP A 388 -1.33 -7.39 27.16
CA ASP A 388 0.07 -7.58 26.82
C ASP A 388 0.76 -7.99 28.12
N ASN A 389 0.76 -9.31 28.39
CA ASN A 389 1.51 -9.86 29.51
C ASN A 389 2.98 -9.84 29.12
N ASP A 390 3.63 -8.79 29.62
CA ASP A 390 5.04 -8.71 30.01
C ASP A 390 6.14 -8.74 28.93
N LYS A 391 6.83 -7.59 28.90
CA LYS A 391 8.30 -7.34 28.73
C LYS A 391 8.87 -7.09 27.35
#